data_AF-A0A6P8HX23-F1
#
_entry.id   AF-A0A6P8HX23-F1
#
_cell.length_a   1.000
_cell.length_b   1.000
_cell.length_c   1.000
_cell.angle_alpha   90.00
_cell.angle_beta   90.00
_cell.angle_gamma   90.00
#
_symmetry.space_group_name_H-M   'P 1'
#
loop_
_entity.id
_entity.type
_entity.pdbx_description
1 polymer ?
#
loop_
_entity_poly.entity_id
_entity_poly.type
_entity_poly.pdbx_seq_one_letter_code
_entity_poly.pdbx_strand_id
1 'polypeptide(L)'
;MPLPSRGSRHNEVIEPMQVDIAPEVDQQAAEDNFIIEAATIDLDVFASNYMGLTKLSRLMFVAKHCPALEIDALREQQDRV
;
A
#
# COMPACT_ATOMS: atom_id res chain seq x y z
N MET A 1 -12.14 -8.56 -38.48
CA MET A 1 -11.91 -7.24 -39.10
C MET A 1 -10.42 -6.93 -39.00
N PRO A 2 -9.68 -6.79 -40.10
CA PRO A 2 -8.27 -6.40 -40.06
C PRO A 2 -8.14 -4.89 -39.83
N LEU A 3 -7.14 -4.47 -39.04
CA LEU A 3 -6.85 -3.05 -38.81
C LEU A 3 -6.25 -2.41 -40.08
N PRO A 4 -6.62 -1.17 -40.44
CA PRO A 4 -6.09 -0.52 -41.62
C PRO A 4 -4.60 -0.19 -41.43
N SER A 5 -3.80 -0.63 -42.39
CA SER A 5 -2.38 -0.32 -42.55
C SER A 5 -2.18 1.20 -42.65
N ARG A 6 -1.52 1.76 -41.62
CA ARG A 6 -1.18 3.17 -41.52
C ARG A 6 -0.21 3.54 -42.65
N GLY A 7 -0.72 4.23 -43.66
CA GLY A 7 0.04 4.70 -44.82
C GLY A 7 1.21 5.60 -44.41
N SER A 8 2.27 5.51 -45.22
CA SER A 8 3.54 6.22 -45.06
C SER A 8 3.37 7.73 -44.86
N ARG A 9 3.46 8.19 -43.61
CA ARG A 9 3.60 9.61 -43.27
C ARG A 9 5.07 9.99 -43.36
N HIS A 10 5.44 10.55 -44.50
CA HIS A 10 6.72 11.21 -44.68
C HIS A 10 6.78 12.42 -43.72
N ASN A 11 7.82 12.46 -42.89
CA ASN A 11 8.35 13.69 -42.29
C ASN A 11 7.49 14.40 -41.23
N GLU A 12 7.01 13.68 -40.21
CA GLU A 12 6.70 14.33 -38.92
C GLU A 12 7.98 14.26 -38.06
N VAL A 13 8.70 15.37 -37.97
CA VAL A 13 9.67 15.60 -36.90
C VAL A 13 8.88 15.46 -35.60
N ILE A 14 9.05 14.33 -34.92
CA ILE A 14 8.45 14.11 -33.62
C ILE A 14 9.16 15.08 -32.68
N GLU A 15 8.53 16.21 -32.39
CA GLU A 15 9.01 17.10 -31.34
C GLU A 15 9.11 16.27 -30.04
N PRO A 16 10.23 16.36 -29.30
CA PRO A 16 10.35 15.63 -28.05
C PRO A 16 9.22 16.10 -27.14
N MET A 17 8.35 15.18 -26.70
CA MET A 17 7.28 15.52 -25.76
C MET A 17 7.92 16.20 -24.55
N GLN A 18 7.53 17.45 -24.29
CA GLN A 18 7.89 18.12 -23.06
C GLN A 18 7.16 17.39 -21.92
N VAL A 19 7.93 16.78 -21.03
CA VAL A 19 7.42 16.21 -19.79
C VAL A 19 7.14 17.38 -18.86
N ASP A 20 5.87 17.70 -18.63
CA ASP A 20 5.50 18.63 -17.57
C ASP A 20 5.98 18.04 -16.24
N ILE A 21 6.99 18.68 -15.62
CA ILE A 21 7.39 18.35 -14.26
C ILE A 21 6.24 18.80 -13.38
N ALA A 22 5.37 17.86 -13.01
CA ALA A 22 4.38 18.09 -11.98
C ALA A 22 5.12 18.57 -10.71
N PRO A 23 4.57 19.57 -9.98
CA PRO A 23 5.19 20.03 -8.75
C PRO A 23 5.42 18.83 -7.85
N GLU A 24 6.64 18.71 -7.31
CA GLU A 24 6.96 17.72 -6.29
C GLU A 24 6.00 17.96 -5.12
N VAL A 25 4.95 17.15 -5.06
CA VAL A 25 4.07 17.14 -3.89
C VAL A 25 4.93 16.58 -2.78
N ASP A 26 5.30 17.45 -1.82
CA ASP A 26 5.94 17.05 -0.58
C ASP A 26 5.16 15.87 0.02
N GLN A 27 5.66 14.65 -0.22
CA GLN A 27 5.21 13.43 0.45
C GLN A 27 5.80 13.40 1.86
N GLN A 28 5.70 14.53 2.57
CA GLN A 28 5.75 14.50 4.02
C GLN A 28 4.57 13.64 4.42
N ALA A 29 4.87 12.37 4.70
CA ALA A 29 3.94 11.41 5.25
C ALA A 29 3.37 12.04 6.52
N ALA A 30 2.23 12.71 6.38
CA ALA A 30 1.34 12.90 7.48
C ALA A 30 1.10 11.48 7.98
N GLU A 31 1.54 11.20 9.20
CA GLU A 31 1.14 9.99 9.89
C GLU A 31 -0.38 10.10 10.09
N ASP A 32 -1.13 9.74 9.05
CA ASP A 32 -2.58 9.75 9.09
C ASP A 32 -2.96 8.72 10.16
N ASN A 33 -3.26 9.24 11.35
CA ASN A 33 -3.86 8.50 12.45
C ASN A 33 -5.32 8.22 12.07
N PHE A 34 -5.52 7.42 11.03
CA PHE A 34 -6.84 6.91 10.68
C PHE A 34 -7.14 5.69 11.54
N ILE A 35 -8.36 5.66 12.05
CA ILE A 35 -8.89 4.57 12.87
C ILE A 35 -9.88 3.78 12.01
N ILE A 36 -9.69 2.47 11.97
CA ILE A 36 -10.58 1.53 11.30
C ILE A 36 -11.49 0.92 12.37
N GLU A 37 -12.75 1.35 12.40
CA GLU A 37 -13.73 0.92 13.40
C GLU A 37 -14.29 -0.49 13.14
N ALA A 38 -14.31 -0.95 11.88
CA ALA A 38 -14.91 -2.23 11.47
C ALA A 38 -13.93 -3.11 10.68
N ALA A 39 -12.79 -3.44 11.27
CA ALA A 39 -11.82 -4.35 10.67
C ALA A 39 -12.30 -5.81 10.79
N THR A 40 -12.45 -6.50 9.65
CA THR A 40 -12.84 -7.92 9.56
C THR A 40 -11.67 -8.85 9.25
N ILE A 41 -10.44 -8.40 9.56
CA ILE A 41 -9.22 -9.16 9.26
C ILE A 41 -9.03 -10.30 10.28
N ASP A 42 -8.67 -11.47 9.77
CA ASP A 42 -8.25 -12.62 10.59
C ASP A 42 -6.77 -12.45 10.99
N LEU A 43 -6.54 -12.18 12.27
CA LEU A 43 -5.21 -11.94 12.83
C LEU A 43 -4.32 -13.18 12.80
N ASP A 44 -4.87 -14.39 12.94
CA ASP A 44 -4.08 -15.62 13.01
C ASP A 44 -3.45 -15.93 11.65
N VAL A 45 -4.25 -15.82 10.59
CA VAL A 45 -3.78 -15.98 9.21
C VAL A 45 -2.83 -14.85 8.83
N PHE A 46 -3.17 -13.62 9.19
CA PHE A 46 -2.33 -12.45 8.90
C PHE A 46 -0.96 -12.58 9.58
N ALA A 47 -0.92 -12.96 10.85
CA ALA A 47 0.30 -13.07 11.62
C ALA A 47 1.13 -14.30 11.22
N SER A 48 0.48 -15.39 10.78
CA SER A 48 1.18 -16.60 10.29
C SER A 48 2.00 -16.35 9.02
N ASN A 49 1.66 -15.33 8.23
CA ASN A 49 2.39 -14.94 7.03
C ASN A 49 3.68 -14.14 7.32
N TYR A 50 3.92 -13.75 8.57
CA TYR A 50 5.11 -12.99 8.97
C TYR A 50 5.89 -13.70 10.07
N MET A 51 7.20 -13.46 10.13
CA MET A 51 8.09 -14.05 11.13
C MET A 51 8.96 -12.99 11.81
N GLY A 52 9.44 -13.30 13.02
CA GLY A 52 10.35 -12.46 13.78
C GLY A 52 9.81 -11.05 14.05
N LEU A 53 10.70 -10.05 13.96
CA LEU A 53 10.37 -8.65 14.25
C LEU A 53 9.32 -8.06 13.30
N THR A 54 9.24 -8.54 12.05
CA THR A 54 8.25 -8.04 11.09
C THR A 54 6.82 -8.38 11.53
N LYS A 55 6.60 -9.59 12.10
CA LYS A 55 5.29 -9.96 12.66
C LYS A 55 4.87 -8.96 13.76
N LEU A 56 5.80 -8.63 14.66
CA LEU A 56 5.56 -7.70 15.76
C LEU A 56 5.25 -6.28 15.24
N SER A 57 6.04 -5.73 14.33
CA SER A 57 5.80 -4.40 13.78
C SER A 57 4.45 -4.32 13.05
N ARG A 58 4.03 -5.39 12.37
CA ARG A 58 2.74 -5.47 11.69
C ARG A 58 1.57 -5.57 12.67
N LEU A 59 1.67 -6.41 13.69
CA LEU A 59 0.65 -6.51 14.75
C LEU A 59 0.50 -5.19 15.52
N MET A 60 1.61 -4.53 15.83
CA MET A 60 1.59 -3.23 16.50
C MET A 60 0.99 -2.12 15.62
N PHE A 61 1.15 -2.20 14.30
CA PHE A 61 0.45 -1.32 13.37
C PHE A 61 -1.06 -1.58 13.41
N VAL A 62 -1.50 -2.84 13.33
CA VAL A 62 -2.93 -3.19 13.41
C VAL A 62 -3.53 -2.76 14.74
N ALA A 63 -2.84 -2.96 15.86
CA ALA A 63 -3.30 -2.53 17.18
C ALA A 63 -3.52 -1.01 17.28
N LYS A 64 -2.66 -0.20 16.63
CA LYS A 64 -2.80 1.27 16.60
C LYS A 64 -3.96 1.74 15.73
N HIS A 65 -4.19 1.09 14.60
CA HIS A 65 -5.20 1.52 13.62
C HIS A 65 -6.56 0.85 13.81
N CYS A 66 -6.63 -0.29 14.50
CA CYS A 66 -7.86 -1.06 14.70
C CYS A 66 -8.09 -1.34 16.20
N PRO A 67 -8.72 -0.42 16.96
CA PRO A 67 -8.93 -0.59 18.40
C PRO A 67 -9.77 -1.82 18.75
N ALA A 68 -10.68 -2.23 17.86
CA ALA A 68 -11.50 -3.43 18.04
C ALA A 68 -10.68 -4.74 18.08
N LEU A 69 -9.51 -4.74 17.45
CA LEU A 69 -8.62 -5.90 17.33
C LEU A 69 -7.36 -5.78 18.19
N GLU A 70 -7.25 -4.72 18.99
CA GLU A 70 -6.06 -4.43 19.81
C GLU A 70 -5.76 -5.57 20.79
N ILE A 71 -6.78 -6.05 21.50
CA ILE A 71 -6.62 -7.12 22.50
C ILE A 71 -6.12 -8.41 21.85
N ASP A 72 -6.69 -8.79 20.71
CA ASP A 72 -6.33 -10.03 20.02
C ASP A 72 -4.93 -9.92 19.38
N ALA A 73 -4.59 -8.75 18.81
CA ALA A 73 -3.26 -8.49 18.28
C ALA A 73 -2.17 -8.52 19.36
N LEU A 74 -2.45 -7.97 20.56
CA LEU A 74 -1.53 -8.01 21.70
C LEU A 74 -1.37 -9.43 22.27
N ARG A 75 -2.43 -10.24 22.26
CA ARG A 75 -2.37 -11.65 22.68
C ARG A 75 -1.51 -12.48 21.73
N GLU A 76 -1.71 -12.35 20.43
CA GLU A 76 -0.87 -13.00 19.40
C GLU A 76 0.61 -12.61 19.49
N GLN A 77 0.90 -11.39 19.96
CA GLN A 77 2.26 -10.94 20.22
C GLN A 77 2.86 -11.59 21.48
N GLN A 78 2.05 -11.84 22.51
CA GLN A 78 2.51 -12.37 23.80
C GLN A 78 2.70 -13.89 23.80
N ASP A 79 1.92 -14.64 23.02
CA ASP A 79 2.02 -16.10 22.90
C ASP A 79 3.30 -16.60 22.18
N ARG A 80 4.11 -15.68 21.62
CA ARG A 80 5.36 -16.02 20.93
C ARG A 80 6.65 -15.72 21.71
N VAL A 81 6.55 -15.46 23.02
CA VAL A 81 7.67 -15.36 23.97
C VAL A 81 7.68 -16.59 24.88
#